data_AF-A0A8D3WZC7-F1
#
_entry.id   AF-A0A8D3WZC7-F1
#
_cell.length_a   1.000
_cell.length_b   1.000
_cell.length_c   1.000
_cell.angle_alpha   90.00
_cell.angle_beta   90.00
_cell.angle_gamma   90.00
#
_symmetry.space_group_name_H-M   'P 1'
#
loop_
_entity.id
_entity.type
_entity.pdbx_description
1 polymer ?
#
loop_
_entity_poly.entity_id
_entity_poly.type
_entity_poly.pdbx_seq_one_letter_code
_entity_poly.pdbx_strand_id
1 'polypeptide(L)'
;MITLSQLTPAELRQQIRNNQLIQPTAGMANGYAQANLAILPKQQAFDFLLFCQRNPKSCPLLDVTDAGSPVPKFAAPSGDIRTDLPKVSNL
;
A
#
# COMPACT_ATOMS: atom_id res chain seq x y z
N MET A 1 17.79 -11.83 -17.13
CA MET A 1 16.45 -12.15 -16.58
C MET A 1 16.24 -11.16 -15.43
N ILE A 2 15.23 -10.28 -15.49
CA ILE A 2 15.00 -9.28 -14.43
C ILE A 2 14.34 -9.98 -13.24
N THR A 3 14.85 -9.78 -12.04
CA THR A 3 14.28 -10.36 -10.82
C THR A 3 13.19 -9.45 -10.23
N LEU A 4 12.26 -10.00 -9.45
CA LEU A 4 11.19 -9.20 -8.80
C LEU A 4 11.76 -8.10 -7.87
N SER A 5 12.96 -8.30 -7.33
CA SER A 5 13.70 -7.30 -6.55
C SER A 5 14.16 -6.09 -7.34
N GLN A 6 14.29 -6.21 -8.68
CA GLN A 6 14.75 -5.15 -9.58
C GLN A 6 13.60 -4.40 -10.25
N LEU A 7 12.36 -4.89 -10.14
CA LEU A 7 11.19 -4.21 -10.69
C LEU A 7 10.90 -2.91 -9.93
N THR A 8 10.45 -1.90 -10.65
CA THR A 8 9.91 -0.68 -10.03
C THR A 8 8.59 -0.98 -9.32
N PRO A 9 8.18 -0.14 -8.34
CA PRO A 9 6.88 -0.29 -7.71
C PRO A 9 5.70 -0.23 -8.70
N ALA A 10 5.81 0.57 -9.76
CA ALA A 10 4.75 0.68 -10.77
C ALA A 10 4.58 -0.64 -11.56
N GLU A 11 5.69 -1.28 -11.96
CA GLU A 11 5.67 -2.57 -12.66
C GLU A 11 5.12 -3.68 -11.76
N LEU A 12 5.51 -3.71 -10.48
CA LEU A 12 4.97 -4.67 -9.52
C LEU A 12 3.46 -4.51 -9.34
N ARG A 13 2.97 -3.28 -9.11
CA ARG A 13 1.54 -2.99 -8.99
C ARG A 13 0.78 -3.42 -10.24
N GLN A 14 1.35 -3.23 -11.44
CA GLN A 14 0.74 -3.69 -12.69
C GLN A 14 0.64 -5.21 -12.77
N GLN A 15 1.67 -5.96 -12.36
CA GLN A 15 1.61 -7.42 -12.31
C GLN A 15 0.56 -7.92 -11.30
N ILE A 16 0.47 -7.27 -10.13
CA ILE A 16 -0.53 -7.59 -9.10
C ILE A 16 -1.94 -7.34 -9.62
N ARG A 17 -2.18 -6.16 -10.21
CA ARG A 17 -3.46 -5.77 -10.81
C ARG A 17 -3.95 -6.77 -11.85
N ASN A 18 -3.02 -7.33 -12.62
CA ASN A 18 -3.29 -8.34 -13.63
C ASN A 18 -3.37 -9.78 -13.08
N ASN A 19 -3.33 -9.97 -11.76
CA ASN A 19 -3.27 -11.26 -11.06
C ASN A 19 -2.08 -12.14 -11.49
N GLN A 20 -1.00 -11.54 -11.99
CA GLN A 20 0.24 -12.24 -12.37
C GLN A 20 1.17 -12.43 -11.17
N LEU A 21 1.01 -11.62 -10.13
CA LEU A 21 1.77 -11.69 -8.89
C LEU A 21 0.82 -11.80 -7.69
N ILE A 22 0.67 -13.02 -7.16
CA ILE A 22 -0.31 -13.37 -6.10
C ILE A 22 0.36 -13.93 -4.83
N GLN A 23 1.61 -13.54 -4.59
CA GLN A 23 2.42 -13.99 -3.45
C GLN A 23 2.80 -12.80 -2.55
N PRO A 24 3.28 -13.04 -1.32
CA PRO A 24 3.82 -11.98 -0.47
C PRO A 24 4.91 -11.16 -1.17
N THR A 25 4.95 -9.84 -0.94
CA THR A 25 5.81 -8.89 -1.66
C THR A 25 7.19 -8.68 -1.03
N ALA A 26 7.55 -9.46 -0.02
CA ALA A 26 8.83 -9.33 0.68
C ALA A 26 10.01 -9.50 -0.29
N GLY A 27 10.99 -8.58 -0.22
CA GLY A 27 12.19 -8.61 -1.06
C GLY A 27 11.98 -8.18 -2.52
N MET A 28 10.84 -7.57 -2.85
CA MET A 28 10.54 -7.00 -4.17
C MET A 28 10.74 -5.49 -4.18
N ALA A 29 11.04 -4.91 -5.36
CA ALA A 29 11.32 -3.48 -5.53
C ALA A 29 12.31 -2.91 -4.50
N ASN A 30 13.54 -3.43 -4.51
CA ASN A 30 14.59 -2.98 -3.61
C ASN A 30 14.85 -1.47 -3.76
N GLY A 31 15.03 -0.80 -2.63
CA GLY A 31 15.23 0.66 -2.57
C GLY A 31 13.95 1.47 -2.46
N TYR A 32 12.77 0.82 -2.47
CA TYR A 32 11.49 1.48 -2.26
C TYR A 32 10.85 1.06 -0.93
N ALA A 33 10.10 1.97 -0.34
CA ALA A 33 9.30 1.67 0.85
C ALA A 33 8.13 0.75 0.48
N GLN A 34 7.88 -0.25 1.33
CA GLN A 34 6.65 -1.02 1.35
C GLN A 34 5.84 -0.60 2.57
N ALA A 35 4.52 -0.54 2.42
CA ALA A 35 3.62 -0.01 3.44
C ALA A 35 2.54 -1.03 3.81
N ASN A 36 2.11 -0.98 5.07
CA ASN A 36 0.88 -1.60 5.50
C ASN A 36 -0.31 -0.71 5.10
N LEU A 37 -1.49 -1.31 4.92
CA LEU A 37 -2.72 -0.61 4.56
C LEU A 37 -3.79 -0.84 5.63
N ALA A 38 -4.44 0.24 6.06
CA ALA A 38 -5.64 0.20 6.89
C ALA A 38 -6.74 1.00 6.20
N ILE A 39 -7.92 0.40 6.01
CA ILE A 39 -9.09 1.06 5.44
C ILE A 39 -10.18 1.05 6.50
N LEU A 40 -10.72 2.23 6.81
CA LEU A 40 -11.71 2.41 7.87
C LEU A 40 -12.91 3.23 7.33
N PRO A 41 -14.12 3.02 7.88
CA PRO A 41 -15.22 3.95 7.67
C PRO A 41 -14.84 5.37 8.10
N LYS A 42 -15.36 6.39 7.39
CA LYS A 42 -15.04 7.80 7.65
C LYS A 42 -15.25 8.22 9.11
N GLN A 43 -16.25 7.65 9.78
CA GLN A 43 -16.57 7.96 11.18
C GLN A 43 -15.43 7.59 12.16
N GLN A 44 -14.61 6.60 11.82
CA GLN A 44 -13.50 6.11 12.66
C GLN A 44 -12.13 6.68 12.22
N ALA A 45 -12.04 7.25 11.02
CA ALA A 45 -10.78 7.65 10.41
C ALA A 45 -10.04 8.74 11.21
N PHE A 46 -10.78 9.69 11.82
CA PHE A 46 -10.17 10.75 12.61
C PHE A 46 -9.51 10.21 13.89
N ASP A 47 -10.20 9.34 14.62
CA ASP A 47 -9.65 8.74 15.84
C ASP A 47 -8.41 7.88 15.54
N PHE A 48 -8.43 7.15 14.42
CA PHE A 48 -7.28 6.38 13.98
C PHE A 48 -6.11 7.28 13.56
N LEU A 49 -6.37 8.37 12.84
CA LEU A 49 -5.34 9.36 12.47
C LEU A 49 -4.69 9.95 13.73
N LEU A 50 -5.49 10.34 14.72
CA LEU A 50 -5.00 10.86 15.99
C LEU A 50 -4.20 9.79 16.76
N PHE A 51 -4.65 8.54 16.73
CA PHE A 51 -3.91 7.41 17.31
C PHE A 51 -2.54 7.26 16.65
N CYS A 52 -2.44 7.30 15.33
CA CYS A 52 -1.15 7.21 14.64
C CYS A 52 -0.25 8.42 14.96
N GLN A 53 -0.81 9.63 15.00
CA GLN A 53 -0.05 10.84 15.35
C GLN A 53 0.52 10.78 16.78
N ARG A 54 -0.22 10.18 17.73
CA ARG A 54 0.24 9.96 19.10
C ARG A 54 1.23 8.80 19.23
N ASN A 55 1.28 7.89 18.26
CA ASN A 55 2.12 6.70 18.25
C ASN A 55 3.01 6.61 17.00
N PRO A 56 3.84 7.63 16.68
CA PRO A 56 4.53 7.72 15.39
C PRO A 56 5.57 6.62 15.15
N LYS A 57 6.09 6.00 16.21
CA LYS A 57 7.03 4.87 16.08
C LYS A 57 6.32 3.56 15.69
N SER A 58 5.17 3.28 16.30
CA SER A 58 4.39 2.06 16.05
C SER A 58 3.54 2.18 14.79
N CYS A 59 3.09 3.40 14.48
CA CYS A 59 2.22 3.70 13.34
C CYS A 59 2.79 4.87 12.51
N PRO A 60 3.92 4.65 11.81
CA PRO A 60 4.48 5.67 10.92
C PRO A 60 3.58 5.84 9.69
N LEU A 61 2.76 6.89 9.68
CA LEU A 61 1.90 7.21 8.53
C LEU A 61 2.74 7.70 7.35
N LEU A 62 2.58 7.04 6.20
CA LEU A 62 3.22 7.45 4.93
C LEU A 62 2.30 8.33 4.07
N ASP A 63 1.00 8.02 4.04
CA ASP A 63 0.01 8.73 3.25
C ASP A 63 -1.39 8.48 3.83
N VAL A 64 -2.33 9.39 3.57
CA VAL A 64 -3.75 9.29 3.93
C VAL A 64 -4.57 9.71 2.72
N THR A 65 -5.44 8.83 2.23
CA THR A 65 -6.31 9.16 1.11
C THR A 65 -7.54 9.94 1.57
N ASP A 66 -8.09 10.75 0.67
CA ASP A 66 -9.42 11.33 0.88
C ASP A 66 -10.47 10.23 0.96
N ALA A 67 -11.54 10.46 1.73
CA ALA A 67 -12.64 9.51 1.84
C ALA A 67 -13.23 9.19 0.46
N GLY A 68 -13.23 7.90 0.09
CA GLY A 68 -13.69 7.42 -1.22
C GLY A 68 -12.65 7.48 -2.34
N SER A 69 -11.48 8.09 -2.11
CA SER A 69 -10.37 8.06 -3.06
C SER A 69 -9.49 6.82 -2.83
N PRO A 70 -9.25 5.99 -3.86
CA PRO A 70 -8.37 4.84 -3.75
C PRO A 70 -6.90 5.15 -4.05
N VAL A 71 -6.55 6.40 -4.38
CA VAL A 71 -5.22 6.78 -4.85
C VAL A 71 -4.42 7.46 -3.72
N PRO A 72 -3.28 6.87 -3.28
CA PRO A 72 -2.31 7.53 -2.39
C PRO A 72 -1.56 8.61 -3.17
N LYS A 73 -1.91 9.88 -2.94
CA LYS A 73 -1.43 11.01 -3.74
C LYS A 73 0.06 11.29 -3.58
N PHE A 74 0.66 10.89 -2.45
CA PHE A 74 2.06 11.15 -2.15
C PHE A 74 2.90 9.88 -2.27
N ALA A 75 2.44 8.77 -1.70
CA ALA A 75 3.22 7.53 -1.68
C ALA A 75 3.21 6.77 -3.02
N ALA A 76 2.09 6.81 -3.75
CA ALA A 76 1.94 6.08 -5.01
C ALA A 76 0.92 6.75 -5.95
N PRO A 77 1.26 7.88 -6.60
CA PRO A 77 0.30 8.66 -7.40
C PRO A 77 -0.34 7.91 -8.58
N SER A 78 0.30 6.84 -9.07
CA SER A 78 -0.21 5.96 -10.13
C SER A 78 -0.82 4.65 -9.61
N GLY A 79 -0.94 4.50 -8.29
CA GLY A 79 -1.46 3.31 -7.63
C GLY A 79 -2.96 3.37 -7.37
N ASP A 80 -3.57 2.19 -7.27
CA ASP A 80 -4.96 1.99 -6.85
C ASP A 80 -5.03 0.89 -5.79
N ILE A 81 -5.34 1.27 -4.55
CA ILE A 81 -5.33 0.33 -3.40
C ILE A 81 -6.38 -0.79 -3.51
N ARG A 82 -7.31 -0.71 -4.46
CA ARG A 82 -8.34 -1.76 -4.63
C ARG A 82 -7.82 -2.96 -5.42
N THR A 83 -6.76 -2.76 -6.21
CA THR A 83 -6.28 -3.74 -7.20
C THR A 83 -4.79 -3.99 -7.14
N ASP A 84 -4.01 -3.07 -6.57
CA ASP A 84 -2.54 -3.11 -6.62
C ASP A 84 -1.90 -3.80 -5.40
N LEU A 85 -2.70 -4.44 -4.55
CA LEU A 85 -2.22 -5.27 -3.44
C LEU A 85 -2.44 -6.75 -3.77
N PRO A 86 -1.45 -7.61 -3.49
CA PRO A 86 -1.60 -9.04 -3.73
C PRO A 86 -2.71 -9.57 -2.84
N LYS A 87 -3.61 -10.39 -3.40
CA LYS A 87 -4.60 -11.13 -2.63
C LYS A 87 -3.92 -12.30 -1.93
N VAL A 88 -3.21 -12.00 -0.85
CA VAL A 88 -2.80 -13.03 0.11
C VAL A 88 -4.03 -13.38 0.96
N SER A 89 -4.39 -14.66 0.97
CA SER A 89 -5.63 -15.17 1.55
C SER A 89 -5.90 -14.72 2.99
N ASN A 90 -7.15 -14.29 3.21
CA ASN A 90 -7.88 -14.19 4.49
C ASN A 90 -7.32 -13.26 5.57
N LEU A 91 -7.42 -11.95 5.32
CA LEU A 91 -7.94 -11.03 6.33
C LEU A 91 -9.37 -10.62 5.94
#